data_AF-A0A528G8E7-F1
#
_entry.id   AF-A0A528G8E7-F1
#
_cell.length_a   1.000
_cell.length_b   1.000
_cell.length_c   1.000
_cell.angle_alpha   90.00
_cell.angle_beta   90.00
_cell.angle_gamma   90.00
#
_symmetry.space_group_name_H-M   'P 1'
#
loop_
_entity.id
_entity.type
_entity.pdbx_description
1 polymer ?
#
loop_
_entity_poly.entity_id
_entity_poly.type
_entity_poly.pdbx_seq_one_letter_code
_entity_poly.pdbx_strand_id
1 'polypeptide(L)'
;AFEAGQVVEASGDRIAADLVVAGTGMVPNIELGASAGAKLDRGIMVDTFGETSSPGIYAAGDVATFWHPLHASHLSWETWRHAMNHGIAVGKSMAGRREPYVEFPYFWTDQAGVR
;
A
#
# COMPACT_ATOMS: atom_id res chain seq x y z
N ALA A 1 -3.15 7.22 -25.22
CA ALA A 1 -3.60 8.60 -24.90
C ALA A 1 -5.11 8.63 -24.86
N PHE A 2 -5.70 9.61 -24.16
CA PHE A 2 -7.15 9.83 -24.16
C PHE A 2 -7.46 11.03 -25.05
N GLU A 3 -8.30 10.82 -26.05
CA GLU A 3 -8.85 11.88 -26.90
C GLU A 3 -10.37 11.87 -26.76
N ALA A 4 -11.04 12.94 -27.20
CA ALA A 4 -12.50 13.02 -27.10
C ALA A 4 -13.16 11.82 -27.80
N GLY A 5 -13.90 11.01 -27.03
CA GLY A 5 -14.62 9.82 -27.51
C GLY A 5 -13.76 8.60 -27.85
N GLN A 6 -12.45 8.60 -27.55
CA GLN A 6 -11.57 7.50 -27.94
C GLN A 6 -10.33 7.31 -27.05
N VAL A 7 -9.85 6.07 -27.00
CA VAL A 7 -8.56 5.68 -26.43
C VAL A 7 -7.60 5.38 -27.59
N VAL A 8 -6.42 5.97 -27.57
CA VAL A 8 -5.34 5.69 -28.53
C VAL A 8 -4.33 4.76 -27.88
N GLU A 9 -4.17 3.56 -28.44
CA GLU A 9 -3.19 2.57 -27.98
C GLU A 9 -1.76 2.97 -28.36
N ALA A 10 -0.77 2.34 -27.71
CA ALA A 10 0.64 2.57 -28.02
C ALA A 10 1.01 2.13 -29.46
N SER A 11 0.25 1.19 -30.04
CA SER A 11 0.36 0.79 -31.44
C SER A 11 -0.11 1.88 -32.43
N GLY A 12 -0.87 2.86 -31.95
CA GLY A 12 -1.57 3.86 -32.77
C GLY A 12 -3.04 3.52 -33.04
N ASP A 13 -3.51 2.34 -32.64
CA ASP A 13 -4.90 1.93 -32.80
C ASP A 13 -5.85 2.82 -31.98
N ARG A 14 -7.08 2.98 -32.46
CA ARG A 14 -8.10 3.86 -31.88
C ARG A 14 -9.32 3.05 -31.48
N ILE A 15 -9.64 3.06 -30.19
CA ILE A 15 -10.82 2.41 -29.62
C ILE A 15 -11.84 3.49 -29.28
N ALA A 16 -13.03 3.44 -29.89
CA ALA A 16 -14.14 4.29 -29.50
C ALA A 16 -14.61 3.93 -28.09
N ALA A 17 -14.72 4.91 -27.21
CA ALA A 17 -15.15 4.71 -25.82
C ALA A 17 -15.85 5.95 -25.29
N ASP A 18 -17.07 5.77 -24.76
CA ASP A 18 -17.83 6.82 -24.08
C ASP A 18 -17.40 6.98 -22.60
N LEU A 19 -16.80 5.93 -22.04
CA LEU A 19 -16.29 5.90 -20.67
C LEU A 19 -14.98 5.11 -20.61
N VAL A 20 -14.04 5.60 -19.81
CA VAL A 20 -12.78 4.93 -19.52
C VAL A 20 -12.63 4.78 -18.01
N VAL A 21 -12.25 3.58 -17.56
CA VAL A 21 -11.86 3.30 -16.17
C VAL A 21 -10.39 2.93 -16.14
N ALA A 22 -9.59 3.69 -15.39
CA ALA A 22 -8.15 3.46 -15.26
C ALA A 22 -7.82 2.84 -13.90
N GLY A 23 -7.48 1.55 -13.89
CA GLY A 23 -7.02 0.80 -12.72
C GLY A 23 -5.57 0.34 -12.88
N THR A 24 -4.63 1.29 -12.94
CA THR A 24 -3.21 1.03 -13.29
C THR A 24 -2.29 0.90 -12.08
N GLY A 25 -2.84 0.47 -10.93
CA GLY A 25 -2.15 0.44 -9.64
C GLY A 25 -2.41 1.68 -8.79
N MET A 26 -1.72 1.76 -7.65
CA MET A 26 -1.86 2.85 -6.69
C MET A 26 -0.51 3.49 -6.35
N VAL A 27 -0.56 4.74 -5.85
CA VAL A 27 0.58 5.41 -5.22
C VAL A 27 0.20 5.75 -3.78
N PRO A 28 0.99 5.35 -2.78
CA PRO A 28 0.75 5.73 -1.39
C PRO A 28 0.76 7.25 -1.15
N ASN A 29 -0.21 7.74 -0.37
CA ASN A 29 -0.29 9.13 0.06
C ASN A 29 0.68 9.39 1.23
N ILE A 30 1.91 9.81 0.91
CA ILE A 30 3.03 9.92 1.87
C ILE A 30 3.29 11.35 2.35
N GLU A 31 2.47 12.32 1.95
CA GLU A 31 2.71 13.75 2.16
C GLU A 31 2.83 14.11 3.65
N LEU A 32 1.99 13.51 4.49
CA LEU A 32 2.04 13.71 5.94
C LEU A 32 3.30 13.10 6.56
N GLY A 33 3.70 11.91 6.13
CA GLY A 33 4.93 11.27 6.58
C GLY A 33 6.17 12.08 6.20
N ALA A 34 6.19 12.58 4.96
CA ALA A 34 7.25 13.48 4.47
C ALA A 34 7.34 14.75 5.32
N SER A 35 6.19 15.39 5.59
CA SER A 35 6.12 16.62 6.40
C SER A 35 6.55 16.40 7.85
N ALA A 36 6.37 15.19 8.38
CA ALA A 36 6.82 14.77 9.70
C ALA A 36 8.29 14.33 9.76
N GLY A 37 9.02 14.36 8.64
CA GLY A 37 10.43 13.95 8.55
C GLY A 37 10.66 12.44 8.59
N ALA A 38 9.63 11.63 8.30
CA ALA A 38 9.79 10.18 8.21
C ALA A 38 10.62 9.80 6.97
N LYS A 39 11.42 8.73 7.08
CA LYS A 39 12.06 8.08 5.92
C LYS A 39 11.00 7.48 5.02
N LEU A 40 11.19 7.62 3.71
CA LEU A 40 10.25 7.18 2.68
C LEU A 40 10.97 6.27 1.69
N ASP A 41 10.31 5.19 1.28
CA ASP A 41 10.69 4.33 0.16
C ASP A 41 9.43 3.68 -0.39
N ARG A 42 8.89 4.19 -1.51
CA ARG A 42 7.60 3.78 -2.10
C ARG A 42 6.40 3.78 -1.12
N GLY A 43 6.53 4.46 0.01
CA GLY A 43 5.64 4.43 1.17
C GLY A 43 6.37 5.02 2.40
N ILE A 44 5.67 5.18 3.52
CA ILE A 44 6.27 5.60 4.80
C ILE A 44 7.02 4.40 5.38
N MET A 45 8.34 4.51 5.55
CA MET A 45 9.13 3.40 6.10
C MET A 45 8.83 3.23 7.59
N VAL A 46 8.53 1.99 7.98
CA VAL A 46 8.31 1.61 9.37
C VAL A 46 9.09 0.36 9.74
N ASP A 47 9.48 0.28 11.01
CA ASP A 47 10.08 -0.93 11.58
C ASP A 47 9.04 -2.07 11.71
N THR A 48 9.46 -3.21 12.27
CA THR A 48 8.57 -4.37 12.43
C THR A 48 7.40 -4.14 13.40
N PHE A 49 7.41 -3.03 14.14
CA PHE A 49 6.37 -2.62 15.09
C PHE A 49 5.46 -1.52 14.52
N GLY A 50 5.70 -1.05 13.29
CA GLY A 50 4.95 0.03 12.64
C GLY A 50 5.43 1.42 12.98
N GLU A 51 6.55 1.56 13.69
CA GLU A 51 7.10 2.86 14.09
C GLU A 51 7.95 3.43 12.95
N THR A 52 7.72 4.70 12.61
CA THR A 52 8.50 5.40 11.59
C THR A 52 9.88 5.79 12.13
N SER A 53 10.72 6.38 11.27
CA SER A 53 11.97 6.99 11.75
C SER A 53 11.77 8.25 12.62
N SER A 54 10.55 8.78 12.72
CA SER A 54 10.19 9.89 13.59
C SER A 54 9.59 9.33 14.89
N PRO A 55 10.27 9.47 16.04
CA PRO A 55 9.87 8.78 17.27
C PRO A 55 8.42 9.06 17.70
N GLY A 56 7.69 8.01 18.05
CA GLY A 56 6.28 8.13 18.46
C GLY A 56 5.28 8.35 17.31
N ILE A 57 5.74 8.41 16.07
CA ILE A 57 4.89 8.45 14.88
C ILE A 57 4.87 7.06 14.23
N TYR A 58 3.67 6.58 13.92
CA TYR A 58 3.42 5.25 13.37
C TYR A 58 2.68 5.33 12.04
N ALA A 59 2.85 4.32 11.19
CA ALA A 59 2.08 4.14 9.96
C ALA A 59 1.71 2.67 9.77
N ALA A 60 0.56 2.40 9.13
CA ALA A 60 0.05 1.04 8.94
C ALA A 60 -0.77 0.91 7.64
N GLY A 61 -0.91 -0.32 7.16
CA GLY A 61 -1.58 -0.64 5.90
C GLY A 61 -0.84 -0.15 4.67
N ASP A 62 -1.56 0.09 3.57
CA ASP A 62 -1.01 0.35 2.23
C ASP A 62 -0.01 1.52 2.17
N VAL A 63 -0.14 2.50 3.07
CA VAL A 63 0.79 3.64 3.13
C VAL A 63 2.17 3.25 3.67
N ALA A 64 2.29 2.12 4.36
CA ALA A 64 3.48 1.72 5.09
C ALA A 64 4.37 0.78 4.27
N THR A 65 5.62 1.16 4.15
CA THR A 65 6.71 0.29 3.72
C THR A 65 7.33 -0.34 4.97
N PHE A 66 6.86 -1.53 5.34
CA PHE A 66 7.15 -2.14 6.64
C PHE A 66 8.30 -3.15 6.57
N TRP A 67 9.15 -3.19 7.59
CA TRP A 67 10.16 -4.24 7.72
C TRP A 67 9.50 -5.58 8.09
N HIS A 68 9.66 -6.58 7.23
CA HIS A 68 9.18 -7.94 7.49
C HIS A 68 10.36 -8.84 7.91
N PRO A 69 10.46 -9.29 9.18
CA PRO A 69 11.61 -10.02 9.70
C PRO A 69 11.95 -11.30 8.94
N LEU A 70 10.93 -12.09 8.57
CA LEU A 70 11.14 -13.36 7.85
C LEU A 70 11.58 -13.17 6.39
N HIS A 71 11.23 -12.04 5.76
CA HIS A 71 11.66 -11.70 4.41
C HIS A 71 12.95 -10.87 4.40
N ALA A 72 13.46 -10.48 5.58
CA ALA A 72 14.64 -9.64 5.78
C ALA A 72 14.69 -8.41 4.84
N SER A 73 13.55 -7.79 4.62
CA SER A 73 13.39 -6.67 3.69
C SER A 73 12.19 -5.80 4.05
N HIS A 74 12.17 -4.58 3.50
CA HIS A 74 11.01 -3.72 3.55
C HIS A 74 10.04 -4.10 2.44
N LEU A 75 8.77 -4.30 2.79
CA LEU A 75 7.69 -4.70 1.90
C LEU A 75 6.56 -3.68 1.95
N SER A 76 5.74 -3.67 0.90
CA SER A 76 4.44 -2.98 0.86
C SER A 76 3.44 -3.94 0.23
N TRP A 77 2.27 -4.07 0.86
CA TRP A 77 1.21 -4.97 0.42
C TRP A 77 -0.12 -4.21 0.34
N GLU A 78 -0.78 -4.31 -0.80
CA GLU A 78 -2.01 -3.59 -1.12
C GLU A 78 -3.21 -4.54 -0.97
N THR A 79 -3.36 -5.13 0.21
CA THR A 79 -4.42 -6.12 0.47
C THR A 79 -5.24 -5.75 1.69
N TRP A 80 -6.54 -6.01 1.61
CA TRP A 80 -7.46 -5.74 2.72
C TRP A 80 -7.02 -6.43 4.02
N ARG A 81 -6.55 -7.69 3.94
CA ARG A 81 -6.13 -8.42 5.13
C ARG A 81 -4.84 -7.83 5.71
N HIS A 82 -3.89 -7.44 4.87
CA HIS A 82 -2.69 -6.76 5.32
C HIS A 82 -3.07 -5.47 6.06
N ALA A 83 -3.88 -4.60 5.46
CA ALA A 83 -4.28 -3.34 6.08
C ALA A 83 -4.91 -3.55 7.46
N MET A 84 -5.82 -4.54 7.60
CA MET A 84 -6.42 -4.90 8.88
C MET A 84 -5.40 -5.43 9.89
N ASN A 85 -4.66 -6.49 9.54
CA ASN A 85 -3.76 -7.17 10.47
C ASN A 85 -2.59 -6.27 10.87
N HIS A 86 -2.02 -5.53 9.92
CA HIS A 86 -0.94 -4.58 10.15
C HIS A 86 -1.44 -3.45 11.06
N GLY A 87 -2.62 -2.88 10.79
CA GLY A 87 -3.25 -1.88 11.67
C GLY A 87 -3.43 -2.37 13.12
N ILE A 88 -3.87 -3.63 13.31
CA ILE A 88 -3.98 -4.24 14.64
C ILE A 88 -2.60 -4.35 15.31
N ALA A 89 -1.58 -4.81 14.58
CA ALA A 89 -0.23 -4.98 15.12
C ALA A 89 0.39 -3.63 15.52
N VAL A 90 0.29 -2.61 14.65
CA VAL A 90 0.76 -1.25 14.94
C VAL A 90 0.01 -0.65 16.12
N GLY A 91 -1.31 -0.80 16.18
CA GLY A 91 -2.11 -0.33 17.32
C GLY A 91 -1.71 -0.97 18.65
N LYS A 92 -1.37 -2.27 18.65
CA LYS A 92 -0.81 -2.93 19.84
C LYS A 92 0.54 -2.36 20.23
N SER A 93 1.43 -2.11 19.27
CA SER A 93 2.74 -1.48 19.50
C SER A 93 2.59 -0.09 20.12
N MET A 94 1.68 0.74 19.59
CA MET A 94 1.34 2.04 20.15
C MET A 94 0.82 1.96 21.59
N ALA A 95 0.08 0.89 21.92
CA ALA A 95 -0.41 0.61 23.27
C ALA A 95 0.63 -0.07 24.20
N GLY A 96 1.91 -0.16 23.78
CA GLY A 96 3.00 -0.73 24.58
C GLY A 96 3.18 -2.24 24.44
N ARG A 97 2.40 -2.92 23.59
CA ARG A 97 2.55 -4.34 23.27
C ARG A 97 3.28 -4.51 21.94
N ARG A 98 4.61 -4.44 22.01
CA ARG A 98 5.51 -4.48 20.84
C ARG A 98 5.74 -5.92 20.35
N GLU A 99 4.81 -6.42 19.54
CA GLU A 99 4.93 -7.71 18.85
C GLU A 99 5.31 -7.47 17.37
N PRO A 100 6.37 -8.12 16.85
CA PRO A 100 6.74 -7.99 15.43
C PRO A 100 5.62 -8.44 14.50
N TYR A 101 5.33 -7.65 13.46
CA TYR A 101 4.41 -8.07 12.40
C TYR A 101 5.09 -9.09 11.46
N VAL A 102 4.55 -10.32 11.43
CA VAL A 102 5.11 -11.48 10.70
C VAL A 102 4.07 -12.26 9.90
N GLU A 103 2.89 -11.65 9.67
CA GLU A 103 1.82 -12.25 8.87
C GLU A 103 2.23 -12.37 7.41
N PHE A 104 1.82 -13.46 6.74
CA PHE A 104 2.06 -13.67 5.31
C PHE A 104 0.94 -13.05 4.46
N PRO A 105 1.26 -12.61 3.23
CA PRO A 105 0.26 -11.99 2.38
C PRO A 105 -0.70 -13.05 1.84
N TYR A 106 -1.99 -12.75 1.90
CA TYR A 106 -2.99 -13.38 1.06
C TYR A 106 -4.03 -12.33 0.65
N PHE A 107 -4.66 -12.54 -0.49
CA PHE A 107 -5.76 -11.73 -0.99
C PHE A 107 -6.73 -12.60 -1.79
N TRP A 108 -7.82 -12.00 -2.24
CA TRP A 108 -8.79 -12.63 -3.12
C TRP A 108 -9.25 -11.62 -4.16
N THR A 109 -9.87 -12.12 -5.22
CA THR A 109 -10.58 -11.30 -6.18
C THR A 109 -11.87 -12.01 -6.53
N ASP A 110 -12.97 -11.28 -6.63
CA ASP A 110 -14.25 -11.83 -7.09
C ASP A 110 -14.47 -11.27 -8.50
N GLN A 111 -14.35 -12.12 -9.52
CA GLN A 111 -14.44 -11.72 -10.93
C GLN A 111 -15.34 -12.67 -11.71
N ALA A 112 -16.29 -12.11 -12.46
CA ALA A 112 -17.21 -12.87 -13.32
C ALA A 112 -17.91 -14.04 -12.60
N GLY A 113 -18.24 -13.86 -11.31
CA GLY A 113 -18.90 -14.89 -10.48
C GLY A 113 -17.97 -15.99 -9.96
N VAL A 114 -16.66 -15.85 -10.15
CA VAL A 114 -15.62 -16.74 -9.60
C VAL A 114 -14.87 -16.01 -8.50
N ARG A 115 -14.53 -16.76 -7.44
CA ARG A 115 -13.69 -16.33 -6.33
C ARG A 115 -12.40 -17.14 -6.31
#